data_AF-A0A7J3EKY2-F1
#
_entry.id   AF-A0A7J3EKY2-F1
#
_cell.length_a   1.000
_cell.length_b   1.000
_cell.length_c   1.000
_cell.angle_alpha   90.00
_cell.angle_beta   90.00
_cell.angle_gamma   90.00
#
_symmetry.space_group_name_H-M   'P 1'
#
loop_
_entity.id
_entity.type
_entity.pdbx_description
1 polymer ?
#
loop_
_entity_poly.entity_id
_entity_poly.type
_entity_poly.pdbx_seq_one_letter_code
_entity_poly.pdbx_strand_id
1 'polypeptide(L)'
;MEVTDILYEVLRNTVRLVPYVVIAVGIVLLSILLAKLINKVIRWVVRVSNLEDFVKELVPGGLRFSVTTITVMIADIGIALLAITMIIRVFALATSGTYTELITYVTRVTSVVIMLLILMLALDILSKAVVFEKKVESLLFILMFFFGLSMIVDLTGLSPEMRSSLGWGVAIGVGLSLGIFTLWFLFSDVLEKRCSRA
;
A
#
# COMPACT_ATOMS: atom_id res chain seq x y z
N MET A 1 -27.14 39.79 -15.99
CA MET A 1 -25.73 39.49 -15.71
C MET A 1 -25.01 39.53 -17.05
N GLU A 2 -24.17 40.53 -17.26
CA GLU A 2 -23.46 40.67 -18.53
C GLU A 2 -22.31 39.66 -18.59
N VAL A 3 -21.99 39.18 -19.79
CA VAL A 3 -20.91 38.20 -20.04
C VAL A 3 -19.56 38.70 -19.52
N THR A 4 -19.39 40.02 -19.48
CA THR A 4 -18.25 40.75 -18.93
C THR A 4 -18.06 40.54 -17.43
N ASP A 5 -19.15 40.51 -16.64
CA ASP A 5 -19.09 40.32 -15.18
C ASP A 5 -18.61 38.89 -14.83
N ILE A 6 -19.12 37.90 -15.57
CA ILE A 6 -18.72 36.49 -15.41
C ILE A 6 -17.22 36.33 -15.76
N LEU A 7 -16.77 36.98 -16.84
CA LEU A 7 -15.36 36.97 -17.25
C LEU A 7 -14.46 37.61 -16.19
N TYR A 8 -14.86 38.75 -15.62
CA TYR A 8 -14.11 39.41 -14.55
C TYR A 8 -14.04 38.58 -13.28
N GLU A 9 -15.12 37.89 -12.92
CA GLU A 9 -15.17 37.03 -11.74
C GLU A 9 -14.29 35.77 -11.91
N VAL A 10 -14.32 35.14 -13.09
CA VAL A 10 -13.43 34.02 -13.44
C VAL A 10 -11.97 34.44 -13.48
N LEU A 11 -11.66 35.61 -14.07
CA LEU A 11 -10.29 36.12 -14.13
C LEU A 11 -9.75 36.39 -12.71
N ARG A 12 -10.56 37.03 -11.85
CA ARG A 12 -10.19 37.36 -10.47
C ARG A 12 -9.96 36.10 -9.63
N ASN A 13 -10.80 35.07 -9.80
CA ASN A 13 -10.64 33.79 -9.11
C ASN A 13 -9.41 33.03 -9.60
N THR A 14 -9.09 33.09 -10.89
CA THR A 14 -7.89 32.47 -11.47
C THR A 14 -6.61 33.14 -11.00
N VAL A 15 -6.57 34.48 -10.98
CA VAL A 15 -5.39 35.24 -10.51
C VAL A 15 -5.11 34.98 -9.03
N ARG A 16 -6.14 34.77 -8.20
CA ARG A 16 -5.98 34.39 -6.79
C ARG A 16 -5.31 33.03 -6.59
N LEU A 17 -5.43 32.11 -7.55
CA LEU A 17 -4.83 30.77 -7.48
C LEU A 17 -3.34 30.76 -7.88
N VAL A 18 -2.87 31.77 -8.62
CA VAL A 18 -1.47 31.88 -9.09
C VAL A 18 -0.43 31.64 -7.99
N PRO A 19 -0.46 32.30 -6.81
CA PRO A 19 0.54 32.07 -5.77
C PRO A 19 0.54 30.62 -5.25
N TYR A 20 -0.63 29.98 -5.18
CA TYR A 20 -0.75 28.58 -4.73
C TYR A 20 -0.17 27.59 -5.75
N VAL A 21 -0.35 27.87 -7.05
CA VAL A 21 0.29 27.09 -8.13
C VAL A 21 1.81 27.20 -8.03
N VAL A 22 2.35 28.39 -7.80
CA VAL A 22 3.80 28.60 -7.61
C VAL A 22 4.33 27.79 -6.43
N ILE A 23 3.64 27.81 -5.29
CA ILE A 23 4.01 27.00 -4.11
C ILE A 23 3.93 25.51 -4.42
N ALA A 24 2.87 25.04 -5.11
CA ALA A 24 2.71 23.65 -5.48
C ALA A 24 3.84 23.16 -6.40
N VAL A 25 4.24 23.96 -7.39
CA VAL A 25 5.41 23.68 -8.22
C VAL A 25 6.68 23.62 -7.37
N GLY A 26 6.84 24.54 -6.41
CA GLY A 26 7.94 24.52 -5.44
C GLY A 26 7.99 23.22 -4.63
N ILE A 27 6.84 22.73 -4.15
CA ILE A 27 6.74 21.45 -3.43
C ILE A 27 7.18 20.27 -4.31
N VAL A 28 6.78 20.25 -5.58
CA VAL A 28 7.20 19.19 -6.52
C VAL A 28 8.71 19.22 -6.75
N LEU A 29 9.29 20.41 -6.93
CA LEU A 29 10.74 20.53 -7.10
C LEU A 29 11.50 20.08 -5.84
N LEU A 30 11.02 20.49 -4.66
CA LEU A 30 11.58 20.06 -3.37
C LEU A 30 11.46 18.55 -3.16
N SER A 31 10.33 17.94 -3.52
CA SER A 31 10.13 16.50 -3.35
C SER A 31 11.07 15.69 -4.24
N ILE A 32 11.32 16.13 -5.48
CA ILE A 32 12.33 15.51 -6.37
C ILE A 32 13.73 15.64 -5.79
N LEU A 33 14.09 16.80 -5.22
CA LEU A 33 15.38 17.00 -4.57
C LEU A 33 15.53 16.09 -3.34
N LEU A 34 14.49 16.01 -2.51
CA LEU A 34 14.46 15.12 -1.35
C LEU A 34 14.57 13.66 -1.75
N ALA A 35 13.85 13.21 -2.79
CA ALA A 35 13.94 11.86 -3.32
C ALA A 35 15.38 11.54 -3.75
N LYS A 36 16.04 12.43 -4.50
CA LYS A 36 17.45 12.24 -4.87
C LYS A 36 18.38 12.15 -3.65
N LEU A 37 18.19 13.02 -2.66
CA LEU A 37 19.01 13.03 -1.44
C LEU A 37 18.81 11.76 -0.62
N ILE A 38 17.56 11.39 -0.35
CA ILE A 38 17.19 10.20 0.42
C ILE A 38 17.68 8.95 -0.31
N ASN A 39 17.50 8.84 -1.63
CA ASN A 39 17.98 7.70 -2.40
C ASN A 39 19.51 7.60 -2.41
N LYS A 40 20.23 8.71 -2.29
CA LYS A 40 21.69 8.70 -2.10
C LYS A 40 22.05 8.17 -0.71
N VAL A 41 21.36 8.62 0.34
CA VAL A 41 21.57 8.16 1.72
C VAL A 41 21.23 6.67 1.85
N ILE A 42 20.08 6.21 1.36
CA ILE A 42 19.68 4.80 1.40
C ILE A 42 20.74 3.91 0.75
N ARG A 43 21.16 4.26 -0.47
CA ARG A 43 22.20 3.50 -1.18
C ARG A 43 23.54 3.50 -0.44
N TRP A 44 23.88 4.60 0.23
CA TRP A 44 25.09 4.68 1.05
C TRP A 44 24.98 3.79 2.30
N VAL A 45 23.87 3.88 3.04
CA VAL A 45 23.61 3.08 4.25
C VAL A 45 23.61 1.59 3.93
N VAL A 46 22.88 1.16 2.89
CA VAL A 46 22.80 -0.25 2.51
C VAL A 46 24.17 -0.81 2.13
N ARG A 47 24.99 -0.01 1.44
CA ARG A 47 26.35 -0.39 1.06
C ARG A 47 27.30 -0.46 2.25
N VAL A 48 27.29 0.55 3.13
CA VAL A 48 28.21 0.60 4.29
C VAL A 48 27.90 -0.52 5.28
N SER A 49 26.62 -0.83 5.47
CA SER A 49 26.19 -1.84 6.44
C SER A 49 26.16 -3.26 5.87
N ASN A 50 26.53 -3.47 4.59
CA ASN A 50 26.37 -4.76 3.89
C ASN A 50 24.99 -5.40 4.12
N LEU A 51 23.93 -4.57 4.14
CA LEU A 51 22.58 -5.03 4.49
C LEU A 51 22.07 -6.09 3.50
N GLU A 52 22.56 -6.06 2.27
CA GLU A 52 22.22 -7.09 1.28
C GLU A 52 22.74 -8.47 1.67
N ASP A 53 23.93 -8.56 2.26
CA ASP A 53 24.51 -9.85 2.68
C ASP A 53 23.88 -10.33 3.99
N PHE A 54 23.63 -9.43 4.93
CA PHE A 54 22.90 -9.75 6.15
C PHE A 54 21.50 -10.33 5.87
N VAL A 55 20.79 -9.78 4.89
CA VAL A 55 19.47 -10.30 4.49
C VAL A 55 19.57 -11.64 3.77
N LYS A 56 20.62 -11.88 2.97
CA LYS A 56 20.85 -13.21 2.37
C LYS A 56 21.14 -14.28 3.43
N GLU A 57 21.79 -13.91 4.52
CA GLU A 57 22.07 -14.82 5.64
C GLU A 57 20.80 -15.16 6.43
N LEU A 58 19.87 -14.21 6.56
CA LEU A 58 18.59 -14.40 7.26
C LEU A 58 17.49 -15.07 6.41
N VAL A 59 17.47 -14.84 5.09
CA VAL A 59 16.42 -15.32 4.20
C VAL A 59 17.00 -16.31 3.18
N PRO A 60 16.67 -17.61 3.26
CA PRO A 60 17.12 -18.62 2.31
C PRO A 60 16.79 -18.21 0.87
N GLY A 61 17.80 -18.18 -0.01
CA GLY A 61 17.61 -17.78 -1.42
C GLY A 61 17.48 -16.27 -1.66
N GLY A 62 17.56 -15.43 -0.62
CA GLY A 62 17.50 -13.98 -0.69
C GLY A 62 16.13 -13.41 -1.08
N LEU A 63 15.98 -12.09 -0.98
CA LEU A 63 14.77 -11.39 -1.43
C LEU A 63 14.67 -11.37 -2.96
N ARG A 64 13.44 -11.37 -3.51
CA ARG A 64 13.21 -11.35 -4.96
C ARG A 64 13.67 -10.04 -5.60
N PHE A 65 13.62 -8.96 -4.82
CA PHE A 65 14.18 -7.65 -5.15
C PHE A 65 15.26 -7.29 -4.13
N SER A 66 16.28 -6.54 -4.53
CA SER A 66 17.32 -6.11 -3.58
C SER A 66 16.72 -5.22 -2.50
N VAL A 67 17.30 -5.30 -1.29
CA VAL A 67 16.94 -4.44 -0.15
C VAL A 67 17.00 -2.98 -0.57
N THR A 68 18.05 -2.61 -1.31
CA THR A 68 18.21 -1.27 -1.88
C THR A 68 16.99 -0.84 -2.70
N THR A 69 16.55 -1.67 -3.65
CA THR A 69 15.43 -1.33 -4.54
C THR A 69 14.12 -1.21 -3.77
N ILE A 70 13.85 -2.14 -2.85
CA ILE A 70 12.62 -2.12 -2.03
C ILE A 70 12.59 -0.84 -1.18
N THR A 71 13.69 -0.54 -0.47
CA THR A 71 13.75 0.64 0.40
C THR A 71 13.65 1.94 -0.39
N VAL A 72 14.31 2.04 -1.55
CA VAL A 72 14.18 3.21 -2.44
C VAL A 72 12.76 3.37 -2.95
N MET A 73 12.11 2.30 -3.40
CA MET A 73 10.74 2.36 -3.90
C MET A 73 9.76 2.80 -2.82
N ILE A 74 9.88 2.27 -1.59
CA ILE A 74 9.07 2.68 -0.45
C ILE A 74 9.29 4.17 -0.13
N ALA A 75 10.55 4.62 -0.14
CA ALA A 75 10.88 6.02 0.12
C ALA A 75 10.29 6.96 -0.95
N ASP A 76 10.44 6.62 -2.23
CA ASP A 76 9.91 7.43 -3.35
C ASP A 76 8.37 7.52 -3.31
N ILE A 77 7.69 6.40 -3.03
CA ILE A 77 6.22 6.38 -2.84
C ILE A 77 5.83 7.28 -1.66
N GLY A 78 6.52 7.16 -0.53
CA GLY A 78 6.27 7.99 0.65
C GLY A 78 6.44 9.48 0.37
N ILE A 79 7.52 9.86 -0.33
CA ILE A 79 7.79 11.25 -0.71
C ILE A 79 6.72 11.77 -1.67
N ALA A 80 6.29 10.96 -2.65
CA ALA A 80 5.23 11.34 -3.57
C ALA A 80 3.91 11.59 -2.85
N LEU A 81 3.53 10.72 -1.91
CA LEU A 81 2.30 10.86 -1.12
C LEU A 81 2.35 12.07 -0.19
N LEU A 82 3.50 12.35 0.43
CA LEU A 82 3.71 13.57 1.20
C LEU A 82 3.56 14.82 0.33
N ALA A 83 4.15 14.83 -0.87
CA ALA A 83 4.03 15.94 -1.81
C ALA A 83 2.57 16.18 -2.21
N ILE A 84 1.82 15.12 -2.55
CA ILE A 84 0.38 15.20 -2.85
C ILE A 84 -0.39 15.81 -1.68
N THR A 85 -0.12 15.35 -0.46
CA THR A 85 -0.78 15.85 0.75
C THR A 85 -0.49 17.33 0.99
N MET A 86 0.77 17.75 0.81
CA MET A 86 1.15 19.16 0.92
C MET A 86 0.48 20.02 -0.15
N ILE A 87 0.43 19.55 -1.40
CA ILE A 87 -0.23 20.26 -2.50
C ILE A 87 -1.71 20.47 -2.17
N ILE A 88 -2.41 19.42 -1.73
CA ILE A 88 -3.82 19.52 -1.32
C ILE A 88 -4.00 20.55 -0.21
N ARG A 89 -3.12 20.57 0.79
CA ARG A 89 -3.16 21.55 1.90
C ARG A 89 -2.95 22.99 1.41
N VAL A 90 -2.05 23.19 0.45
CA VAL A 90 -1.81 24.51 -0.15
C VAL A 90 -3.06 25.01 -0.87
N PHE A 91 -3.70 24.16 -1.69
CA PHE A 91 -4.95 24.54 -2.36
C PHE A 91 -6.14 24.67 -1.38
N ALA A 92 -6.14 23.94 -0.27
CA ALA A 92 -7.14 24.09 0.78
C ALA A 92 -7.08 25.46 1.48
N LEU A 93 -5.91 26.13 1.50
CA LEU A 93 -5.79 27.50 2.00
C LEU A 93 -6.36 28.54 1.02
N ALA A 94 -6.49 28.20 -0.27
CA ALA A 94 -6.99 29.09 -1.31
C ALA A 94 -8.53 29.14 -1.38
N THR A 95 -9.19 28.07 -0.94
CA THR A 95 -10.62 27.86 -1.12
C THR A 95 -11.21 27.35 0.20
N SER A 96 -12.28 27.96 0.70
CA SER A 96 -12.95 27.60 1.96
C SER A 96 -13.77 26.29 1.90
N GLY A 97 -13.42 25.37 1.00
CA GLY A 97 -14.14 24.11 0.77
C GLY A 97 -13.78 23.00 1.77
N THR A 98 -14.57 21.93 1.78
CA THR A 98 -14.39 20.74 2.64
C THR A 98 -13.22 19.87 2.16
N TYR A 99 -11.98 20.37 2.22
CA TYR A 99 -10.77 19.62 1.86
C TYR A 99 -10.37 18.55 2.89
N THR A 100 -11.01 18.57 4.07
CA THR A 100 -10.77 17.59 5.15
C THR A 100 -11.03 16.15 4.69
N GLU A 101 -12.03 15.94 3.83
CA GLU A 101 -12.35 14.62 3.27
C GLU A 101 -11.25 14.13 2.31
N LEU A 102 -10.75 15.01 1.43
CA LEU A 102 -9.64 14.71 0.52
C LEU A 102 -8.35 14.37 1.26
N ILE A 103 -8.00 15.15 2.29
CA ILE A 103 -6.81 14.89 3.12
C ILE A 103 -6.95 13.55 3.86
N THR A 104 -8.12 13.30 4.43
CA THR A 104 -8.40 12.04 5.13
C THR A 104 -8.31 10.86 4.18
N TYR A 105 -8.85 10.98 2.97
CA TYR A 105 -8.78 9.96 1.94
C TYR A 105 -7.33 9.67 1.53
N VAL A 106 -6.53 10.68 1.18
CA VAL A 106 -5.11 10.49 0.80
C VAL A 106 -4.28 9.87 1.92
N THR A 107 -4.56 10.25 3.18
CA THR A 107 -3.90 9.64 4.34
C THR A 107 -4.24 8.16 4.48
N ARG A 108 -5.52 7.79 4.28
CA ARG A 108 -5.95 6.38 4.26
C ARG A 108 -5.30 5.60 3.12
N VAL A 109 -5.28 6.16 1.90
CA VAL A 109 -4.60 5.56 0.74
C VAL A 109 -3.14 5.27 1.09
N THR A 110 -2.46 6.25 1.68
CA THR A 110 -1.05 6.12 2.07
C THR A 110 -0.82 4.97 3.04
N SER A 111 -1.64 4.88 4.10
CA SER A 111 -1.57 3.80 5.09
C SER A 111 -1.77 2.42 4.45
N VAL A 112 -2.80 2.28 3.60
CA VAL A 112 -3.12 1.02 2.94
C VAL A 112 -2.03 0.59 1.97
N VAL A 113 -1.49 1.51 1.17
CA VAL A 113 -0.38 1.22 0.25
C VAL A 113 0.86 0.74 1.01
N ILE A 114 1.25 1.43 2.08
CA ILE A 114 2.40 1.03 2.91
C ILE A 114 2.18 -0.38 3.48
N MET A 115 1.00 -0.62 4.04
CA MET A 115 0.72 -1.90 4.68
C MET A 115 0.64 -3.04 3.65
N LEU A 116 0.14 -2.79 2.43
CA LEU A 116 0.18 -3.77 1.32
C LEU A 116 1.60 -4.10 0.87
N LEU A 117 2.49 -3.10 0.82
CA LEU A 117 3.91 -3.33 0.52
C LEU A 117 4.57 -4.19 1.59
N ILE A 118 4.29 -3.91 2.87
CA ILE A 118 4.77 -4.73 3.99
C ILE A 118 4.23 -6.16 3.89
N LEU A 119 2.93 -6.31 3.59
CA LEU A 119 2.29 -7.62 3.42
C LEU A 119 2.94 -8.42 2.28
N MET A 120 3.18 -7.79 1.12
CA MET A 120 3.89 -8.43 0.02
C MET A 120 5.31 -8.86 0.39
N LEU A 121 6.05 -7.99 1.11
CA LEU A 121 7.39 -8.31 1.57
C LEU A 121 7.39 -9.49 2.55
N ALA A 122 6.45 -9.48 3.50
CA ALA A 122 6.27 -10.58 4.44
C ALA A 122 5.96 -11.89 3.71
N LEU A 123 5.16 -11.86 2.64
CA LEU A 123 4.88 -13.02 1.81
C LEU A 123 6.15 -13.55 1.13
N ASP A 124 6.93 -12.68 0.46
CA ASP A 124 8.16 -13.09 -0.22
C ASP A 124 9.19 -13.70 0.75
N ILE A 125 9.27 -13.17 1.97
CA ILE A 125 10.13 -13.73 3.01
C ILE A 125 9.58 -15.07 3.49
N LEU A 126 8.29 -15.13 3.81
CA LEU A 126 7.66 -16.33 4.37
C LEU A 126 7.75 -17.51 3.41
N SER A 127 7.46 -17.31 2.12
CA SER A 127 7.52 -18.35 1.08
C SER A 127 8.91 -18.96 0.89
N LYS A 128 9.97 -18.25 1.31
CA LYS A 128 11.35 -18.69 1.19
C LYS A 128 11.96 -19.18 2.50
N ALA A 129 11.57 -18.56 3.62
CA ALA A 129 12.10 -18.86 4.95
C ALA A 129 11.62 -20.21 5.49
N VAL A 130 10.41 -20.63 5.10
CA VAL A 130 9.83 -21.89 5.55
C VAL A 130 9.66 -22.80 4.33
N VAL A 131 10.24 -24.00 4.39
CA VAL A 131 9.93 -25.07 3.44
C VAL A 131 8.51 -25.55 3.77
N PHE A 132 7.53 -24.82 3.27
CA PHE A 132 6.15 -25.25 3.37
C PHE A 132 5.94 -26.47 2.50
N GLU A 133 5.21 -27.45 3.00
CA GLU A 133 4.49 -28.33 2.09
C GLU A 133 3.62 -27.44 1.19
N LYS A 134 3.56 -27.72 -0.12
CA LYS A 134 2.70 -26.98 -1.09
C LYS A 134 1.28 -26.74 -0.56
N LYS A 135 0.80 -27.66 0.28
CA LYS A 135 -0.45 -27.61 1.04
C LYS A 135 -0.57 -26.32 1.88
N VAL A 136 0.42 -26.05 2.74
CA VAL A 136 0.43 -24.90 3.66
C VAL A 136 0.70 -23.58 2.93
N GLU A 137 1.55 -23.62 1.90
CA GLU A 137 1.85 -22.47 1.06
C GLU A 137 0.57 -21.89 0.43
N SER A 138 -0.29 -22.75 -0.14
CA SER A 138 -1.58 -22.35 -0.74
C SER A 138 -2.50 -21.65 0.25
N LEU A 139 -2.61 -22.15 1.49
CA LEU A 139 -3.42 -21.50 2.53
C LEU A 139 -2.89 -20.10 2.84
N LEU A 140 -1.57 -19.95 3.00
CA LEU A 140 -0.96 -18.66 3.31
C LEU A 140 -1.22 -17.65 2.19
N PHE A 141 -1.13 -18.04 0.92
CA PHE A 141 -1.51 -17.17 -0.19
C PHE A 141 -2.98 -16.72 -0.13
N ILE A 142 -3.90 -17.64 0.19
CA ILE A 142 -5.32 -17.33 0.34
C ILE A 142 -5.55 -16.35 1.50
N LEU A 143 -4.93 -16.58 2.66
CA LEU A 143 -5.04 -15.70 3.82
C LEU A 143 -4.48 -14.31 3.51
N MET A 144 -3.33 -14.23 2.85
CA MET A 144 -2.72 -12.96 2.44
C MET A 144 -3.60 -12.20 1.44
N PHE A 145 -4.28 -12.91 0.54
CA PHE A 145 -5.29 -12.30 -0.33
C PHE A 145 -6.45 -11.70 0.48
N PHE A 146 -6.99 -12.42 1.47
CA PHE A 146 -8.05 -11.90 2.33
C PHE A 146 -7.58 -10.70 3.18
N PHE A 147 -6.35 -10.72 3.69
CA PHE A 147 -5.77 -9.56 4.37
C PHE A 147 -5.68 -8.36 3.44
N GLY A 148 -5.14 -8.52 2.23
CA GLY A 148 -5.09 -7.46 1.22
C GLY A 148 -6.47 -6.93 0.88
N LEU A 149 -7.46 -7.81 0.71
CA LEU A 149 -8.85 -7.43 0.45
C LEU A 149 -9.44 -6.62 1.60
N SER A 150 -9.22 -7.03 2.85
CA SER A 150 -9.67 -6.28 4.04
C SER A 150 -9.15 -4.84 4.06
N MET A 151 -7.90 -4.65 3.64
CA MET A 151 -7.25 -3.34 3.62
C MET A 151 -7.80 -2.45 2.50
N ILE A 152 -8.17 -3.04 1.36
CA ILE A 152 -8.86 -2.34 0.28
C ILE A 152 -10.27 -1.92 0.71
N VAL A 153 -11.00 -2.78 1.42
CA VAL A 153 -12.34 -2.45 1.96
C VAL A 153 -12.28 -1.24 2.90
N ASP A 154 -11.23 -1.15 3.72
CA ASP A 154 -10.99 0.00 4.59
C ASP A 154 -10.63 1.29 3.86
N LEU A 155 -10.11 1.17 2.63
CA LEU A 155 -9.79 2.31 1.77
C LEU A 155 -11.03 2.86 1.07
N THR A 156 -11.88 1.97 0.59
CA THR A 156 -13.08 2.33 -0.15
C THR A 156 -14.01 3.09 0.80
N GLY A 157 -14.36 4.33 0.44
CA GLY A 157 -15.29 5.19 1.20
C GLY A 157 -16.73 4.71 1.12
N LEU A 158 -16.93 3.41 1.33
CA LEU A 158 -18.22 2.74 1.31
C LEU A 158 -19.07 3.19 2.50
N SER A 159 -20.38 3.03 2.36
CA SER A 159 -21.29 3.24 3.49
C SER A 159 -20.94 2.27 4.64
N PRO A 160 -21.24 2.64 5.90
CA PRO A 160 -20.95 1.79 7.06
C PRO A 160 -21.54 0.38 6.91
N GLU A 161 -22.72 0.28 6.30
CA GLU A 161 -23.43 -0.98 6.05
C GLU A 161 -22.66 -1.86 5.07
N MET A 162 -22.23 -1.29 3.94
CA MET A 162 -21.44 -2.01 2.93
C MET A 162 -20.09 -2.47 3.48
N ARG A 163 -19.42 -1.62 4.27
CA ARG A 163 -18.15 -1.97 4.92
C ARG A 163 -18.33 -3.12 5.91
N SER A 164 -19.40 -3.09 6.70
CA SER A 164 -19.75 -4.17 7.63
C SER A 164 -20.02 -5.47 6.89
N SER A 165 -20.86 -5.46 5.85
CA SER A 165 -21.17 -6.65 5.05
C SER A 165 -19.93 -7.25 4.38
N LEU A 166 -19.04 -6.44 3.83
CA LEU A 166 -17.78 -6.90 3.26
C LEU A 166 -16.82 -7.43 4.34
N GLY A 167 -16.73 -6.76 5.49
CA GLY A 167 -15.95 -7.25 6.63
C GLY A 167 -16.41 -8.63 7.10
N TRP A 168 -17.73 -8.84 7.21
CA TRP A 168 -18.31 -10.15 7.46
C TRP A 168 -17.98 -11.15 6.36
N GLY A 169 -18.09 -10.76 5.09
CA GLY A 169 -17.72 -11.61 3.96
C GLY A 169 -16.26 -12.08 4.00
N VAL A 170 -15.33 -11.16 4.31
CA VAL A 170 -13.90 -11.48 4.49
C VAL A 170 -13.71 -12.42 5.66
N ALA A 171 -14.33 -12.15 6.82
CA ALA A 171 -14.23 -13.00 8.00
C ALA A 171 -14.75 -14.43 7.74
N ILE A 172 -15.89 -14.56 7.05
CA ILE A 172 -16.45 -15.85 6.64
C ILE A 172 -15.50 -16.55 5.66
N GLY A 173 -14.95 -15.84 4.67
CA GLY A 173 -13.99 -16.40 3.73
C GLY A 173 -12.72 -16.92 4.39
N VAL A 174 -12.18 -16.18 5.36
CA VAL A 174 -11.04 -16.61 6.19
C VAL A 174 -11.42 -17.83 7.04
N GLY A 175 -12.59 -17.82 7.68
CA GLY A 175 -13.06 -18.94 8.50
C GLY A 175 -13.27 -20.23 7.69
N LEU A 176 -13.89 -20.13 6.51
CA LEU A 176 -14.10 -21.26 5.60
C LEU A 176 -12.80 -21.80 5.03
N SER A 177 -11.88 -20.92 4.61
CA SER A 177 -10.57 -21.36 4.09
C SER A 177 -9.77 -22.09 5.17
N LEU A 178 -9.75 -21.59 6.41
CA LEU A 178 -9.14 -22.29 7.54
C LEU A 178 -9.83 -23.61 7.87
N GLY A 179 -11.17 -23.66 7.85
CA GLY A 179 -11.93 -24.87 8.14
C GLY A 179 -11.72 -25.97 7.10
N ILE A 180 -11.81 -25.63 5.81
CA ILE A 180 -11.57 -26.56 4.69
C ILE A 180 -10.12 -27.05 4.72
N PHE A 181 -9.17 -26.14 4.96
CA PHE A 181 -7.77 -26.51 5.06
C PHE A 181 -7.52 -27.47 6.23
N THR A 182 -8.09 -27.21 7.40
CA THR A 182 -7.92 -28.05 8.59
C THR A 182 -8.50 -29.45 8.36
N LEU A 183 -9.71 -29.53 7.77
CA LEU A 183 -10.32 -30.80 7.36
C LEU A 183 -9.42 -31.56 6.38
N TRP A 184 -8.99 -30.89 5.32
CA TRP A 184 -8.16 -31.53 4.32
C TRP A 184 -6.80 -31.96 4.87
N PHE A 185 -6.16 -31.14 5.71
CA PHE A 185 -4.90 -31.44 6.36
C PHE A 185 -5.00 -32.69 7.25
N LEU A 186 -5.98 -32.73 8.16
CA LEU A 186 -6.20 -33.85 9.08
C LEU A 186 -6.60 -35.15 8.37
N PHE A 187 -7.41 -35.07 7.32
CA PHE A 187 -7.97 -36.26 6.66
C PHE A 187 -7.21 -36.67 5.39
N SER A 188 -6.17 -35.94 4.97
CA SER A 188 -5.44 -36.24 3.73
C SER A 188 -4.86 -37.67 3.72
N ASP A 189 -4.25 -38.12 4.82
CA ASP A 189 -3.69 -39.47 4.95
C ASP A 189 -4.75 -40.58 4.87
N VAL A 190 -5.97 -40.31 5.37
CA VAL A 190 -7.08 -41.28 5.36
C VAL A 190 -7.67 -41.41 3.95
N LEU A 191 -7.79 -40.29 3.24
CA LEU A 191 -8.26 -40.27 1.86
C LEU A 191 -7.27 -40.96 0.91
N GLU A 192 -5.97 -40.73 1.10
CA GLU A 192 -4.91 -41.30 0.26
C GLU A 192 -4.81 -42.83 0.43
N LYS A 193 -5.01 -43.34 1.65
CA LYS A 193 -5.08 -44.79 1.92
C LYS A 193 -6.32 -45.47 1.34
N ARG A 194 -7.44 -44.77 1.16
CA ARG A 194 -8.63 -45.35 0.51
C ARG A 194 -8.53 -45.34 -1.01
N CYS A 195 -7.91 -44.32 -1.61
CA CYS A 195 -7.72 -44.26 -3.06
C CYS A 195 -6.63 -45.21 -3.58
N SER A 196 -5.62 -45.56 -2.79
CA SER A 196 -4.59 -46.54 -3.19
C SER A 196 -4.99 -48.01 -3.02
N ARG A 197 -6.16 -48.29 -2.42
CA ARG A 197 -6.72 -49.64 -2.25
C ARG A 197 -7.93 -49.92 -3.17
N ALA A 198 -8.31 -48.96 -4.01
CA ALA A 198 -9.31 -49.11 -5.06
C ALA A 198 -8.62 -49.25 -6.41
#